data_AF-A0A3G6II60-F1
#
_entry.id   AF-A0A3G6II60-F1
#
_cell.length_a   1.000
_cell.length_b   1.000
_cell.length_c   1.000
_cell.angle_alpha   90.00
_cell.angle_beta   90.00
_cell.angle_gamma   90.00
#
_symmetry.space_group_name_H-M   'P 1'
#
loop_
_entity.id
_entity.type
_entity.pdbx_description
1 polymer ?
#
loop_
_entity_poly.entity_id
_entity_poly.type
_entity_poly.pdbx_seq_one_letter_code
_entity_poly.pdbx_strand_id
1 'polypeptide(L)'
;VLSPCGGEFDIKADHVGAYGIDFYQSYGLNGQYTMEFDGDELFYVDLDKKETVWRIPEFGQLTSYDPQGGLQQIAIAKHNLDTLIKRSNSTPTTNDIPEVTVFPKAPVL
;
A
#
# COMPACT_ATOMS: atom_id res chain seq x y z
N VAL A 1 -13.58 1.95 28.59
CA VAL A 1 -12.49 1.11 28.04
C VAL A 1 -12.84 0.90 26.58
N LEU A 2 -12.08 1.51 25.67
CA LEU A 2 -12.28 1.31 24.23
C LEU A 2 -11.93 -0.16 23.95
N SER A 3 -12.92 -0.93 23.50
CA SER A 3 -12.71 -2.30 23.07
C SER A 3 -11.82 -2.27 21.82
N PRO A 4 -10.83 -3.16 21.67
CA PRO A 4 -10.14 -3.29 20.39
C PRO A 4 -11.19 -3.66 19.35
N CYS A 5 -11.25 -2.91 18.26
CA CYS A 5 -11.89 -3.37 17.04
C CYS A 5 -11.02 -4.50 16.48
N GLY A 6 -11.13 -5.69 17.07
CA GLY A 6 -10.33 -6.84 16.69
C GLY A 6 -11.20 -8.08 16.52
N GLY A 7 -11.10 -8.75 15.38
CA GLY A 7 -11.70 -10.06 15.14
C GLY A 7 -11.09 -11.14 16.05
N GLU A 8 -11.79 -12.27 16.20
CA GLU A 8 -11.32 -13.41 17.01
C GLU A 8 -9.94 -13.94 16.57
N PHE A 9 -9.57 -13.70 15.31
CA PHE A 9 -8.35 -14.20 14.68
C PHE A 9 -7.27 -13.13 14.47
N ASP A 10 -7.47 -11.92 15.00
CA ASP A 10 -6.53 -10.83 14.76
C ASP A 10 -5.21 -11.06 15.51
N ILE A 11 -4.11 -10.77 14.83
CA ILE A 11 -2.79 -10.77 15.45
C ILE A 11 -2.76 -9.65 16.49
N LYS A 12 -2.49 -10.02 17.74
CA LYS A 12 -2.35 -9.06 18.85
C LYS A 12 -0.94 -8.49 18.84
N ALA A 13 -0.83 -7.19 18.58
CA ALA A 13 0.41 -6.43 18.63
C ALA A 13 0.12 -5.00 19.12
N ASP A 14 1.12 -4.36 19.74
CA ASP A 14 1.02 -2.95 20.13
C ASP A 14 1.13 -2.02 18.92
N HIS A 15 1.95 -2.42 17.92
CA HIS A 15 2.16 -1.70 16.67
C HIS A 15 2.31 -2.68 15.50
N VAL A 16 1.94 -2.24 14.30
CA VAL A 16 2.07 -3.03 13.06
C VAL A 16 2.73 -2.17 11.98
N GLY A 17 3.91 -2.61 11.52
CA GLY A 17 4.60 -2.00 10.38
C GLY A 17 4.50 -2.89 9.15
N ALA A 18 4.10 -2.31 8.02
CA ALA A 18 4.09 -2.97 6.72
C ALA A 18 5.18 -2.37 5.82
N TYR A 19 6.36 -2.98 5.85
CA TYR A 19 7.56 -2.46 5.17
C TYR A 19 7.69 -3.02 3.75
N GLY A 20 6.78 -2.61 2.87
CA GLY A 20 6.81 -2.92 1.44
C GLY A 20 5.54 -3.60 0.96
N ILE A 21 4.42 -2.91 1.12
CA ILE A 21 3.17 -3.30 0.46
C ILE A 21 3.34 -2.98 -1.03
N ASP A 22 3.08 -3.97 -1.88
CA ASP A 22 3.08 -3.79 -3.31
C ASP A 22 1.89 -4.46 -3.98
N PHE A 23 1.49 -3.90 -5.12
CA PHE A 23 0.63 -4.60 -6.06
C PHE A 23 1.06 -4.29 -7.49
N TYR A 24 0.77 -5.23 -8.39
CA TYR A 24 0.89 -5.03 -9.82
C TYR A 24 -0.39 -5.50 -10.51
N GLN A 25 -0.82 -4.78 -11.53
CA GLN A 25 -1.97 -5.14 -12.35
C GLN A 25 -1.65 -4.96 -13.84
N SER A 26 -2.38 -5.66 -14.71
CA SER A 26 -2.11 -5.67 -16.15
C SER A 26 -2.85 -4.57 -16.93
N TYR A 27 -3.69 -3.77 -16.29
CA TYR A 27 -4.48 -2.71 -16.91
C TYR A 27 -4.16 -1.33 -16.27
N GLY A 28 -4.02 -0.27 -17.08
CA GLY A 28 -3.88 1.11 -16.59
C GLY A 28 -2.52 1.45 -15.97
N LEU A 29 -2.52 2.20 -14.86
CA LEU A 29 -1.34 2.42 -14.01
C LEU A 29 -1.03 1.11 -13.31
N ASN A 30 0.13 0.52 -13.61
CA ASN A 30 0.32 -0.91 -13.47
C ASN A 30 0.85 -1.38 -12.11
N GLY A 31 1.08 -0.51 -11.13
CA GLY A 31 1.46 -0.92 -9.78
C GLY A 31 1.75 0.22 -8.82
N GLN A 32 1.89 -0.14 -7.54
CA GLN A 32 2.20 0.80 -6.45
C GLN A 32 3.08 0.10 -5.41
N TYR A 33 3.95 0.88 -4.76
CA TYR A 33 4.75 0.44 -3.62
C TYR A 33 4.63 1.46 -2.49
N THR A 34 4.30 1.00 -1.28
CA THR A 34 4.17 1.83 -0.07
C THR A 34 4.80 1.17 1.16
N MET A 35 5.07 1.98 2.17
CA MET A 35 5.27 1.49 3.55
C MET A 35 4.27 2.16 4.47
N GLU A 36 3.76 1.40 5.44
CA GLU A 36 2.77 1.85 6.41
C GLU A 36 3.20 1.52 7.84
N PHE A 37 2.72 2.32 8.79
CA PHE A 37 2.89 2.09 10.22
C PHE A 37 1.57 2.40 10.93
N ASP A 38 1.03 1.44 11.67
CA ASP A 38 -0.28 1.50 12.36
C ASP A 38 -1.45 1.92 11.45
N GLY A 39 -1.36 1.59 10.16
CA GLY A 39 -2.36 1.90 9.13
C GLY A 39 -2.21 3.28 8.48
N ASP A 40 -1.24 4.09 8.92
CA ASP A 40 -0.88 5.35 8.27
C ASP A 40 0.26 5.14 7.26
N GLU A 41 0.12 5.75 6.08
CA GLU A 41 1.16 5.76 5.05
C GLU A 41 2.40 6.56 5.52
N LEU A 42 3.57 5.92 5.46
CA LEU A 42 4.86 6.59 5.65
C LEU A 42 5.31 7.28 4.36
N PHE A 43 5.35 6.53 3.26
CA PHE A 43 5.73 7.00 1.93
C PHE A 43 5.25 6.03 0.84
N TYR A 44 5.25 6.52 -0.40
CA TYR A 44 5.20 5.69 -1.60
C TYR A 44 6.44 5.92 -2.48
N VAL A 45 6.74 4.97 -3.37
CA VAL A 45 7.75 5.18 -4.42
C VAL A 45 7.04 5.60 -5.72
N ASP A 46 7.36 6.79 -6.21
CA ASP A 46 6.97 7.23 -7.54
C ASP A 46 7.77 6.42 -8.57
N LEU A 47 7.12 5.47 -9.24
CA LEU A 47 7.78 4.51 -10.12
C LEU A 47 8.33 5.16 -11.41
N ASP A 48 7.70 6.23 -11.87
CA ASP A 48 8.10 6.94 -13.09
C ASP A 48 9.30 7.85 -12.82
N LYS A 49 9.25 8.61 -11.72
CA LYS A 49 10.34 9.49 -11.31
C LYS A 49 11.45 8.77 -10.56
N LYS A 50 11.18 7.54 -10.08
CA LYS A 50 12.10 6.72 -9.29
C LYS A 50 12.56 7.44 -8.02
N GLU A 51 11.60 8.02 -7.30
CA GLU A 51 11.85 8.76 -6.06
C GLU A 51 10.92 8.29 -4.93
N THR A 52 11.41 8.40 -3.70
CA THR A 52 10.62 8.17 -2.49
C THR A 52 9.85 9.45 -2.16
N VAL A 53 8.53 9.37 -2.09
CA VAL A 53 7.65 10.49 -1.75
C VAL A 53 7.04 10.27 -0.38
N TRP A 54 7.48 11.06 0.59
CA TRP A 54 7.02 10.98 1.97
C TRP A 54 5.64 11.59 2.16
N ARG A 55 4.76 10.88 2.88
CA ARG A 55 3.40 11.37 3.19
C ARG A 55 3.43 12.66 4.02
N ILE A 56 4.40 12.72 4.95
CA ILE A 56 4.75 13.87 5.78
C ILE A 56 6.22 14.22 5.47
N PRO A 57 6.50 15.40 4.86
CA PRO A 57 7.85 15.76 4.41
C PRO A 57 8.93 15.69 5.50
N GLU A 58 8.56 15.95 6.76
CA GLU A 58 9.44 15.92 7.93
C GLU A 58 10.03 14.52 8.18
N PHE A 59 9.35 13.44 7.80
CA PHE A 59 9.91 12.09 7.91
C PHE A 59 11.15 11.91 7.04
N GLY A 60 11.13 12.46 5.81
CA GLY A 60 12.27 12.44 4.88
C GLY A 60 13.47 13.27 5.33
N GLN A 61 13.34 14.06 6.40
CA GLN A 61 14.47 14.77 7.01
C GLN A 61 15.18 13.92 8.08
N LEU A 62 14.47 12.93 8.66
CA LEU A 62 14.96 12.10 9.75
C LEU A 62 15.38 10.70 9.30
N THR A 63 14.81 10.23 8.19
CA THR A 63 15.09 8.92 7.60
C THR A 63 15.06 9.00 6.08
N SER A 64 15.51 7.93 5.43
CA SER A 64 15.57 7.83 3.97
C SER A 64 15.20 6.42 3.53
N TYR A 65 14.67 6.30 2.32
CA TYR A 65 14.46 5.03 1.66
C TYR A 65 14.98 5.11 0.22
N ASP A 66 15.76 4.11 -0.19
CA ASP A 66 16.24 4.00 -1.57
C ASP A 66 15.09 3.50 -2.47
N PRO A 67 14.59 4.32 -3.42
CA PRO A 67 13.48 3.94 -4.29
C PRO A 67 13.79 2.71 -5.15
N GLN A 68 15.06 2.32 -5.31
CA GLN A 68 15.44 1.09 -5.99
C GLN A 68 14.83 -0.16 -5.35
N GLY A 69 14.58 -0.17 -4.04
CA GLY A 69 13.90 -1.26 -3.35
C GLY A 69 12.46 -1.44 -3.85
N GLY A 70 11.69 -0.35 -3.93
CA GLY A 70 10.33 -0.38 -4.48
C GLY A 70 10.29 -0.80 -5.95
N LEU A 71 11.24 -0.33 -6.77
CA LEU A 71 11.34 -0.73 -8.18
C LEU A 71 11.61 -2.24 -8.35
N GLN A 72 12.44 -2.83 -7.49
CA GLN A 72 12.71 -4.27 -7.51
C GLN A 72 11.47 -5.07 -7.13
N GLN A 73 10.77 -4.63 -6.08
CA GLN A 73 9.53 -5.26 -5.64
C GLN A 73 8.45 -5.25 -6.72
N ILE A 74 8.28 -4.13 -7.41
CA ILE A 74 7.35 -4.03 -8.55
C ILE A 74 7.73 -4.97 -9.70
N ALA A 75 9.02 -5.11 -10.01
CA ALA A 75 9.47 -6.05 -11.04
C ALA A 75 9.16 -7.51 -10.66
N ILE A 76 9.33 -7.86 -9.38
CA ILE A 76 8.98 -9.18 -8.83
C ILE A 76 7.46 -9.39 -8.88
N ALA A 77 6.67 -8.41 -8.45
CA ALA A 77 5.21 -8.47 -8.46
C ALA A 77 4.67 -8.69 -9.88
N LYS A 78 5.22 -7.99 -10.88
CA LYS A 78 4.89 -8.20 -12.29
C LYS A 78 5.19 -9.64 -12.75
N HIS A 79 6.38 -10.14 -12.46
CA HIS A 79 6.77 -11.51 -12.82
C HIS A 79 5.85 -12.56 -12.17
N ASN A 80 5.51 -12.35 -10.90
CA ASN A 80 4.60 -13.20 -10.16
C ASN A 80 3.19 -13.13 -10.74
N LEU A 81 2.69 -11.95 -11.12
CA LEU A 81 1.39 -11.78 -11.76
C LEU A 81 1.30 -12.58 -13.06
N ASP A 82 2.31 -12.51 -13.94
CA ASP A 82 2.35 -13.29 -15.19
C ASP A 82 2.26 -14.80 -14.93
N THR A 83 2.86 -15.26 -13.84
CA THR A 83 2.80 -16.67 -13.41
C THR A 83 1.43 -17.02 -12.85
N LEU A 84 0.84 -16.14 -12.03
CA LEU A 84 -0.47 -16.36 -11.41
C LEU A 84 -1.60 -16.34 -12.44
N ILE A 85 -1.56 -15.47 -13.45
CA ILE A 85 -2.52 -15.44 -14.56
C ILE A 85 -2.55 -16.79 -15.28
N LYS A 86 -1.38 -17.37 -15.58
CA LYS A 86 -1.30 -18.70 -16.22
C LYS A 86 -1.86 -19.79 -15.30
N ARG A 87 -1.48 -19.76 -14.02
CA ARG A 87 -1.92 -20.75 -13.03
C ARG A 87 -3.43 -20.72 -12.78
N SER A 88 -4.04 -19.54 -12.83
CA SER A 88 -5.48 -19.34 -12.63
C SER A 88 -6.32 -19.52 -13.89
N ASN A 89 -5.75 -20.00 -15.00
CA ASN A 89 -6.39 -20.07 -16.31
C ASN A 89 -6.96 -18.72 -16.77
N SER A 90 -6.22 -17.63 -16.53
CA SER A 90 -6.60 -16.25 -16.87
C SER A 90 -7.93 -15.80 -16.25
N THR A 91 -8.26 -16.30 -15.06
CA THR A 91 -9.44 -15.83 -14.31
C THR A 91 -9.23 -14.36 -13.90
N PRO A 92 -10.11 -13.42 -14.30
CA PRO A 92 -9.99 -12.02 -13.93
C PRO A 92 -10.47 -11.77 -12.49
N THR A 93 -10.07 -10.63 -11.92
CA THR A 93 -10.64 -10.17 -10.64
C THR A 93 -12.11 -9.77 -10.79
N THR A 94 -12.89 -9.92 -9.72
CA THR A 94 -14.24 -9.36 -9.63
C THR A 94 -14.13 -7.88 -9.24
N ASN A 95 -14.93 -7.01 -9.85
CA ASN A 95 -14.99 -5.60 -9.49
C ASN A 95 -15.93 -5.41 -8.29
N ASP A 96 -15.47 -4.69 -7.28
CA ASP A 96 -16.27 -4.29 -6.13
C ASP A 96 -16.74 -2.83 -6.25
N ILE A 97 -17.85 -2.50 -5.60
CA ILE A 97 -18.39 -1.13 -5.55
C ILE A 97 -17.74 -0.41 -4.36
N PRO A 98 -17.02 0.70 -4.56
CA PRO A 98 -16.40 1.43 -3.44
C PRO A 98 -17.47 2.13 -2.59
N GLU A 99 -17.31 2.05 -1.28
CA GLU A 99 -18.07 2.85 -0.33
C GLU A 99 -17.40 4.22 -0.14
N VAL A 100 -18.20 5.29 -0.16
CA VAL A 100 -17.70 6.67 -0.06
C VAL A 100 -18.42 7.40 1.06
N THR A 101 -17.63 7.96 1.99
CA THR A 101 -18.13 8.76 3.10
C THR A 101 -17.42 10.13 3.09
N VAL A 102 -18.18 11.21 3.31
CA VAL A 102 -17.65 12.59 3.37
C VAL A 102 -17.95 13.19 4.73
N PHE A 103 -16.92 13.73 5.37
CA PHE A 103 -17.01 14.43 6.65
C PHE A 103 -15.97 15.57 6.71
N PRO A 104 -16.25 16.65 7.44
CA PRO A 104 -15.31 17.75 7.56
C PRO A 104 -14.12 17.35 8.44
N LYS A 105 -12.91 17.81 8.09
CA LYS A 105 -11.70 17.57 8.90
C LYS A 105 -11.76 18.24 10.28
N ALA A 106 -12.44 19.37 10.37
CA ALA A 106 -12.61 20.17 11.58
C ALA A 106 -14.07 20.63 11.70
N PRO A 107 -14.53 21.06 12.89
CA PRO A 107 -15.89 21.57 13.06
C PRO A 107 -16.20 22.71 12.08
N VAL A 108 -17.40 22.68 11.51
CA VAL A 108 -17.94 23.81 10.73
C VAL A 108 -18.79 24.62 11.69
N LEU A 109 -18.36 25.85 11.98
CA LEU A 109 -19.13 26.84 12.74
C LEU A 109 -19.95 27.70 11.78
#